data_AF-A0A6M3MCG2-F1
#
_entry.id   AF-A0A6M3MCG2-F1
#
_cell.length_a   1.000
_cell.length_b   1.000
_cell.length_c   1.000
_cell.angle_alpha   90.00
_cell.angle_beta   90.00
_cell.angle_gamma   90.00
#
_symmetry.space_group_name_H-M   'P 1'
#
loop_
_entity.id
_entity.type
_entity.pdbx_description
1 polymer ?
#
loop_
_entity_poly.entity_id
_entity_poly.type
_entity_poly.pdbx_seq_one_letter_code
_entity_poly.pdbx_strand_id
1 'polypeptide(L)'
;MEEIKKINDRRLDATLRSDFVAVIVGEIRKSKAPAFRLHVIGDFYSVEYVEKWIEIATELTEVAFFGSTRSWRCEFLSKVMKRFRDLPNVFIKASVDATDNLDPFSCGWRVWSVEGVGLPCPHDYGLVESCAACKRCWTVKDLNMNFRLRWGKKSEYLTPRLF
;
A
#
# COMPACT_ATOMS: atom_id res chain seq x y z
N MET A 1 -12.52 -21.86 2.29
CA MET A 1 -11.94 -21.25 3.50
C MET A 1 -10.62 -21.90 3.90
N GLU A 2 -10.57 -23.23 4.07
CA GLU A 2 -9.36 -23.95 4.48
C GLU A 2 -8.16 -23.80 3.54
N GLU A 3 -8.40 -23.79 2.23
CA GLU A 3 -7.34 -23.66 1.22
C GLU A 3 -6.70 -22.26 1.22
N ILE A 4 -7.50 -21.21 1.43
CA ILE A 4 -7.01 -19.82 1.52
C ILE A 4 -6.13 -19.64 2.76
N LYS A 5 -6.53 -20.25 3.88
CA LYS A 5 -5.73 -20.23 5.11
C LYS A 5 -4.35 -20.83 4.87
N LYS A 6 -4.28 -22.02 4.26
CA LYS A 6 -3.00 -22.68 3.92
C LYS A 6 -2.12 -21.83 3.01
N ILE A 7 -2.71 -21.10 2.05
CA ILE A 7 -1.95 -20.17 1.19
C ILE A 7 -1.38 -19.02 1.99
N ASN A 8 -2.16 -18.44 2.91
CA ASN A 8 -1.70 -17.35 3.75
C ASN A 8 -0.63 -17.79 4.75
N ASP A 9 -0.75 -18.98 5.33
CA ASP A 9 0.25 -19.56 6.22
C ASP A 9 1.59 -19.73 5.48
N ARG A 10 1.57 -20.28 4.25
CA ARG A 10 2.78 -20.38 3.42
C ARG A 10 3.42 -19.04 3.09
N ARG A 11 2.61 -18.00 2.86
CA ARG A 11 3.12 -16.64 2.61
C ARG A 11 3.77 -16.06 3.86
N LEU A 12 3.15 -16.28 5.03
CA LEU A 12 3.71 -15.88 6.31
C LEU A 12 5.03 -16.61 6.60
N ASP A 13 5.08 -17.93 6.39
CA ASP A 13 6.31 -18.71 6.57
C ASP A 13 7.43 -18.18 5.66
N ALA A 14 7.11 -17.80 4.42
CA ALA A 14 8.07 -17.19 3.51
C ALA A 14 8.61 -15.85 4.04
N THR A 15 7.76 -14.99 4.60
CA THR A 15 8.18 -13.70 5.16
C THR A 15 9.00 -13.83 6.44
N LEU A 16 8.93 -14.98 7.12
CA LEU A 16 9.70 -15.25 8.35
C LEU A 16 11.12 -15.75 8.08
N ARG A 17 11.40 -16.30 6.88
CA ARG A 17 12.74 -16.78 6.52
C ARG A 17 13.81 -15.69 6.59
N SER A 18 15.03 -16.10 6.92
CA SER A 18 16.22 -15.22 7.00
C SER A 18 16.68 -14.73 5.62
N ASP A 19 16.47 -15.51 4.56
CA ASP A 19 16.84 -15.17 3.19
C ASP A 19 15.78 -14.38 2.42
N PHE A 20 14.67 -14.00 3.09
CA PHE A 20 13.54 -13.31 2.46
C PHE A 20 13.97 -12.06 1.68
N VAL A 21 14.80 -11.20 2.28
CA VAL A 21 15.27 -9.95 1.64
C VAL A 21 16.02 -10.27 0.36
N ALA A 22 17.03 -11.14 0.42
CA ALA A 22 17.85 -11.53 -0.73
C ALA A 22 17.00 -12.13 -1.86
N VAL A 23 16.02 -12.97 -1.52
CA VAL A 23 15.08 -13.55 -2.50
C VAL A 23 14.25 -12.46 -3.17
N ILE A 24 13.60 -11.58 -2.41
CA ILE A 24 12.74 -10.53 -2.98
C ILE A 24 13.55 -9.55 -3.82
N VAL A 25 14.73 -9.14 -3.36
CA VAL A 25 15.64 -8.28 -4.11
C VAL A 25 16.01 -8.92 -5.45
N GLY A 26 16.36 -10.21 -5.44
CA GLY A 26 16.66 -10.97 -6.64
C GLY A 26 15.51 -11.00 -7.63
N GLU A 27 14.29 -11.25 -7.15
CA GLU A 27 13.08 -11.27 -7.99
C GLU A 27 12.74 -9.89 -8.57
N ILE A 28 12.87 -8.82 -7.79
CA ILE A 28 12.62 -7.46 -8.28
C ILE A 28 13.65 -7.09 -9.35
N ARG A 29 14.95 -7.36 -9.13
CA ARG A 29 16.00 -7.09 -10.13
C ARG A 29 15.75 -7.86 -11.44
N LYS A 30 15.36 -9.14 -11.36
CA LYS A 30 15.02 -9.94 -12.54
C LYS A 30 13.86 -9.34 -13.35
N SER A 31 12.88 -8.73 -12.67
CA SER A 31 11.73 -8.13 -13.33
C SER A 31 12.07 -6.90 -14.18
N LYS A 32 13.17 -6.20 -13.86
CA LYS A 32 13.57 -4.90 -14.45
C LYS A 32 12.46 -3.84 -14.38
N ALA A 33 11.48 -4.01 -13.50
CA ALA A 33 10.37 -3.08 -13.36
C ALA A 33 10.85 -1.81 -12.64
N PRO A 34 10.57 -0.60 -13.18
CA PRO A 34 10.98 0.66 -12.55
C PRO A 34 10.15 0.99 -11.30
N ALA A 35 9.05 0.28 -11.07
CA ALA A 35 8.18 0.47 -9.91
C ALA A 35 7.64 -0.87 -9.43
N PHE A 36 7.58 -1.02 -8.11
CA PHE A 36 7.08 -2.21 -7.44
C PHE A 36 5.86 -1.86 -6.58
N ARG A 37 4.72 -2.50 -6.87
CA ARG A 37 3.50 -2.28 -6.10
C ARG A 37 3.51 -3.17 -4.85
N LEU A 38 3.55 -2.53 -3.68
CA LEU A 38 3.40 -3.18 -2.39
C LEU A 38 1.95 -3.66 -2.20
N HIS A 39 1.83 -4.86 -1.62
CA HIS A 39 0.57 -5.47 -1.13
C HIS A 39 -0.64 -5.22 -2.02
N VAL A 40 -0.80 -6.03 -3.08
CA VAL A 40 -2.08 -6.08 -3.82
C VAL A 40 -3.18 -6.65 -2.92
N ILE A 41 -2.83 -7.58 -2.03
CA ILE A 41 -3.68 -8.16 -1.00
C ILE A 41 -2.82 -8.30 0.27
N GLY A 42 -3.41 -8.08 1.45
CA GLY A 42 -2.72 -8.13 2.74
C GLY A 42 -2.17 -6.77 3.18
N ASP A 43 -1.46 -6.75 4.31
CA ASP A 43 -0.86 -5.54 4.88
C ASP A 43 0.35 -5.88 5.77
N PHE A 44 1.01 -4.87 6.33
CA PHE A 44 2.10 -5.04 7.30
C PHE A 44 1.56 -5.54 8.65
N TYR A 45 2.18 -6.59 9.19
CA TYR A 45 1.70 -7.27 10.40
C TYR A 45 2.69 -7.26 11.58
N SER A 46 3.97 -6.99 11.35
CA SER A 46 4.99 -6.91 12.41
C SER A 46 6.07 -5.88 12.08
N VAL A 47 6.80 -5.42 13.11
CA VAL A 47 7.89 -4.46 12.94
C VAL A 47 9.00 -5.07 12.09
N GLU A 48 9.38 -6.32 12.37
CA GLU A 48 10.44 -7.07 11.67
C GLU A 48 10.12 -7.22 10.19
N TYR A 49 8.84 -7.41 9.84
CA TYR A 49 8.44 -7.48 8.45
C TYR A 49 8.56 -6.14 7.74
N VAL A 50 8.25 -5.02 8.42
CA VAL A 50 8.47 -3.68 7.84
C VAL A 50 9.96 -3.39 7.69
N GLU A 51 10.80 -3.82 8.63
CA GLU A 51 12.26 -3.68 8.54
C GLU A 51 12.82 -4.38 7.30
N LYS A 52 12.35 -5.59 6.99
CA LYS A 52 12.75 -6.29 5.76
C LYS A 52 12.41 -5.47 4.50
N TRP A 53 11.25 -4.81 4.47
CA TRP A 53 10.88 -3.94 3.35
C TRP A 53 11.69 -2.65 3.28
N ILE A 54 12.08 -2.08 4.43
CA ILE A 54 13.02 -0.96 4.49
C ILE A 54 14.37 -1.36 3.91
N GLU A 55 14.88 -2.53 4.27
CA GLU A 55 16.14 -3.08 3.76
C GLU A 55 16.08 -3.26 2.23
N ILE A 56 15.02 -3.91 1.73
CA ILE A 56 14.77 -4.09 0.29
C ILE A 56 14.75 -2.74 -0.44
N ALA A 57 14.00 -1.75 0.08
CA ALA A 57 13.88 -0.45 -0.57
C ALA A 57 15.18 0.37 -0.52
N THR A 58 15.99 0.18 0.51
CA THR A 58 17.30 0.83 0.64
C THR A 58 18.32 0.21 -0.30
N GLU A 59 18.24 -1.10 -0.57
CA GLU A 59 19.11 -1.77 -1.55
C GLU A 59 18.72 -1.45 -3.00
N LEU A 60 17.42 -1.26 -3.27
CA LEU A 60 16.86 -1.04 -4.60
C LEU A 60 16.44 0.42 -4.82
N THR A 61 17.40 1.33 -4.67
CA THR A 61 17.17 2.78 -4.79
C THR A 61 16.63 3.22 -6.16
N GLU A 62 16.87 2.43 -7.20
CA GLU A 62 16.39 2.64 -8.57
C GLU A 62 14.92 2.24 -8.79
N VAL A 63 14.32 1.52 -7.83
CA VAL A 63 12.94 1.03 -7.91
C VAL A 63 12.03 1.89 -7.05
N ALA A 64 10.92 2.37 -7.62
CA ALA A 64 9.90 3.08 -6.88
C ALA A 64 8.91 2.11 -6.21
N PHE A 65 8.92 2.03 -4.88
CA PHE A 65 7.99 1.21 -4.11
C PHE A 65 6.73 2.01 -3.80
N PHE A 66 5.55 1.53 -4.20
CA PHE A 66 4.32 2.30 -4.03
C PHE A 66 3.14 1.43 -3.63
N GLY A 67 2.16 2.04 -2.97
CA GLY A 67 0.94 1.36 -2.57
C GLY A 67 0.17 2.13 -1.51
N SER A 68 -0.84 1.46 -0.96
CA SER A 68 -1.57 1.96 0.20
C SER A 68 -1.60 0.91 1.30
N THR A 69 -1.72 1.36 2.54
CA THR A 69 -1.76 0.51 3.73
C THR A 69 -2.89 0.98 4.65
N ARG A 70 -3.46 0.08 5.47
CA ARG A 70 -4.29 0.37 6.64
C ARG A 70 -3.49 0.28 7.94
N SER A 71 -2.30 -0.33 7.92
CA SER A 71 -1.39 -0.43 9.06
C SER A 71 -0.91 0.92 9.61
N TRP A 72 -1.18 2.05 8.95
CA TRP A 72 -1.01 3.38 9.55
C TRP A 72 -1.89 3.62 10.78
N ARG A 73 -2.99 2.85 10.94
CA ARG A 73 -3.84 2.86 12.13
C ARG A 73 -3.27 2.02 13.29
N CYS A 74 -2.28 1.17 13.01
CA CYS A 74 -1.70 0.29 14.02
C CYS A 74 -0.62 1.04 14.79
N GLU A 75 -0.91 1.37 16.05
CA GLU A 75 -0.01 2.14 16.90
C GLU A 75 1.39 1.50 17.01
N PHE A 76 1.44 0.17 17.19
CA PHE A 76 2.70 -0.59 17.29
C PHE A 76 3.57 -0.54 16.02
N LEU A 77 2.98 -0.25 14.86
CA LEU A 77 3.70 -0.11 13.58
C LEU A 77 4.01 1.35 13.23
N SER A 78 3.42 2.31 13.93
CA SER A 78 3.41 3.73 13.53
C SER A 78 4.80 4.30 13.26
N LYS A 79 5.77 4.04 14.15
CA LYS A 79 7.15 4.56 14.04
C LYS A 79 7.90 3.97 12.85
N VAL A 80 7.89 2.63 12.71
CA VAL A 80 8.61 1.94 11.62
C VAL A 80 7.98 2.25 10.26
N MET A 81 6.65 2.35 10.20
CA MET A 81 5.93 2.71 8.97
C MET A 81 6.22 4.14 8.53
N LYS A 82 6.32 5.10 9.45
CA LYS A 82 6.76 6.47 9.12
C LYS A 82 8.17 6.47 8.53
N ARG A 83 9.11 5.74 9.14
CA ARG A 83 10.47 5.62 8.59
C ARG A 83 10.48 5.00 7.19
N PHE A 84 9.70 3.93 6.97
CA PHE A 84 9.61 3.30 5.66
C PHE A 84 9.03 4.25 4.60
N ARG A 85 7.91 4.90 4.92
CA ARG A 85 7.26 5.91 4.06
C ARG A 85 8.22 7.05 3.69
N ASP A 86 9.09 7.46 4.60
CA ASP A 86 9.93 8.65 4.41
C ASP A 86 11.14 8.38 3.49
N LEU A 87 11.46 7.12 3.17
CA LEU A 87 12.49 6.78 2.18
C LEU A 87 12.23 7.41 0.80
N PRO A 88 13.25 7.90 0.07
CA PRO A 88 13.09 8.72 -1.13
C PRO A 88 12.38 7.99 -2.28
N ASN A 89 12.58 6.68 -2.40
CA ASN A 89 11.97 5.82 -3.42
C ASN A 89 10.68 5.13 -2.97
N VAL A 90 10.11 5.54 -1.82
CA VAL A 90 8.88 4.96 -1.26
C VAL A 90 7.72 5.95 -1.33
N PHE A 91 6.60 5.48 -1.87
CA PHE A 91 5.38 6.25 -2.18
C PHE A 91 4.14 5.56 -1.57
N ILE A 92 4.18 5.30 -0.26
CA ILE A 92 3.07 4.67 0.47
C ILE A 92 2.11 5.74 0.98
N LYS A 93 0.82 5.51 0.78
CA LYS A 93 -0.27 6.39 1.21
C LYS A 93 -1.21 5.66 2.16
N ALA A 94 -1.83 6.39 3.08
CA ALA A 94 -2.85 5.83 3.97
C ALA A 94 -4.10 5.48 3.15
N SER A 95 -4.52 4.21 3.20
CA SER A 95 -5.81 3.78 2.68
C SER A 95 -6.89 4.27 3.63
N VAL A 96 -7.81 5.08 3.11
CA VAL A 96 -8.96 5.61 3.86
C VAL A 96 -10.26 5.35 3.09
N ASP A 97 -11.35 5.11 3.80
CA ASP A 97 -12.68 4.94 3.23
C ASP A 97 -13.74 5.70 4.05
N ALA A 98 -15.02 5.41 3.81
CA ALA A 98 -16.11 6.09 4.49
C ALA A 98 -16.25 5.76 6.00
N THR A 99 -15.58 4.72 6.48
CA THR A 99 -15.46 4.40 7.93
C THR A 99 -14.35 5.22 8.60
N ASP A 100 -13.49 5.83 7.76
CA ASP A 100 -12.63 6.98 7.96
C ASP A 100 -13.28 8.19 8.65
N ASN A 101 -13.54 8.16 9.97
CA ASN A 101 -13.90 9.39 10.70
C ASN A 101 -12.72 10.37 10.92
N LEU A 102 -11.56 10.05 10.37
CA LEU A 102 -10.34 10.84 10.54
C LEU A 102 -10.22 11.86 9.42
N ASP A 103 -9.91 13.10 9.80
CA ASP A 103 -9.38 14.06 8.84
C ASP A 103 -8.10 13.45 8.24
N PRO A 104 -8.04 13.17 6.92
CA PRO A 104 -6.85 12.61 6.28
C PRO A 104 -5.59 13.46 6.50
N PHE A 105 -5.72 14.72 6.89
CA PHE A 105 -4.61 15.58 7.28
C PHE A 105 -4.13 15.38 8.73
N SER A 106 -5.02 14.95 9.64
CA SER A 106 -4.70 14.71 11.06
C SER A 106 -3.83 13.48 11.30
N CYS A 107 -3.86 12.49 10.39
CA CYS A 107 -3.03 11.28 10.54
C CYS A 107 -1.57 11.50 10.15
N GLY A 108 -1.25 12.63 9.48
CA GLY A 108 0.11 12.96 9.03
C GLY A 108 0.61 12.11 7.85
N TRP A 109 -0.31 11.51 7.08
CA TRP A 109 -0.01 10.76 5.86
C TRP A 109 -0.73 11.39 4.66
N ARG A 110 -0.18 11.21 3.46
CA ARG A 110 -0.95 11.39 2.22
C ARG A 110 -1.88 10.21 2.06
N VAL A 111 -3.06 10.44 1.46
CA VAL A 111 -4.13 9.44 1.45
C VAL A 111 -4.51 8.94 0.06
N TRP A 112 -4.90 7.68 0.02
CA TRP A 112 -5.68 7.05 -1.05
C TRP A 112 -7.08 6.82 -0.50
N SER A 113 -8.00 7.70 -0.88
CA SER A 113 -9.39 7.67 -0.43
C SER A 113 -10.30 7.04 -1.47
N VAL A 114 -11.28 6.27 -1.02
CA VAL A 114 -12.40 5.86 -1.89
C VAL A 114 -13.55 6.83 -1.66
N GLU A 115 -14.00 7.53 -2.72
CA GLU A 115 -15.10 8.50 -2.66
C GLU A 115 -14.90 9.57 -1.56
N GLY A 116 -13.66 10.08 -1.44
CA GLY A 116 -13.22 10.98 -0.37
C GLY A 116 -12.25 12.08 -0.84
N VAL A 117 -11.29 12.45 0.01
CA VAL A 117 -10.36 13.56 -0.22
C VAL A 117 -9.24 13.19 -1.19
N GLY A 118 -8.95 14.06 -2.16
CA GLY A 118 -7.79 13.95 -3.04
C GLY A 118 -8.10 14.30 -4.49
N LEU A 119 -7.07 14.32 -5.33
CA LEU A 119 -7.26 14.46 -6.78
C LEU A 119 -7.77 13.14 -7.38
N PRO A 120 -8.68 13.17 -8.36
CA PRO A 120 -9.19 11.94 -8.97
C PRO A 120 -8.05 11.17 -9.66
N CYS A 121 -8.01 9.86 -9.43
CA CYS A 121 -7.08 8.96 -10.10
C CYS A 121 -7.37 8.95 -11.62
N PRO A 122 -6.43 9.39 -12.48
CA PRO A 122 -6.70 9.50 -13.92
C PRO A 122 -7.12 8.16 -14.55
N HIS A 123 -6.49 7.06 -14.15
CA HIS A 123 -6.79 5.73 -14.69
C HIS A 123 -8.17 5.26 -14.25
N ASP A 124 -8.51 5.47 -12.98
CA ASP A 124 -9.77 4.98 -12.43
C ASP A 124 -10.99 5.68 -13.05
N TYR A 125 -10.81 6.95 -13.42
CA TYR A 125 -11.79 7.77 -14.13
C TYR A 125 -11.67 7.69 -15.67
N GLY A 126 -10.84 6.79 -16.22
CA GLY A 126 -10.75 6.56 -17.66
C GLY A 126 -10.06 7.69 -18.45
N LEU A 127 -9.32 8.57 -17.79
CA LEU A 127 -8.57 9.67 -18.42
C LEU A 127 -7.23 9.21 -18.99
N VAL A 128 -6.73 8.04 -18.60
CA VAL A 128 -5.53 7.40 -19.15
C VAL A 128 -5.74 5.90 -19.28
N GLU A 129 -5.05 5.27 -20.23
CA GLU A 129 -5.17 3.84 -20.55
C GLU A 129 -4.66 2.90 -19.45
N SER A 130 -3.71 3.35 -18.63
CA SER A 130 -3.09 2.53 -17.60
C SER A 130 -2.46 3.38 -16.50
N CYS A 131 -2.19 2.77 -15.34
CA CYS A 131 -1.39 3.41 -14.29
C CYS A 131 0.01 3.81 -14.79
N ALA A 132 0.58 3.06 -15.75
CA ALA A 132 1.91 3.33 -16.31
C ALA A 132 1.94 4.59 -17.19
N ALA A 133 0.79 5.01 -17.72
CA ALA A 133 0.69 6.26 -18.49
C ALA A 133 0.81 7.50 -17.58
N CYS A 134 0.13 7.54 -16.42
CA CYS A 134 0.17 8.70 -15.54
C CYS A 134 1.27 8.64 -14.47
N LYS A 135 1.66 7.45 -14.01
CA LYS A 135 2.73 7.17 -13.03
C LYS A 135 2.57 7.85 -11.65
N ARG A 136 1.48 8.57 -11.43
CA ARG A 136 1.25 9.47 -10.29
C ARG A 136 1.40 8.79 -8.94
N CYS A 137 1.07 7.50 -8.87
CA CYS A 137 1.19 6.69 -7.67
C CYS A 137 2.62 6.58 -7.15
N TRP A 138 3.63 6.58 -8.04
CA TRP A 138 5.05 6.32 -7.72
C TRP A 138 6.02 7.40 -8.24
N THR A 139 5.50 8.55 -8.66
CA THR A 139 6.32 9.73 -9.02
C THR A 139 5.96 10.97 -8.21
N VAL A 140 4.78 10.98 -7.57
CA VAL A 140 4.33 12.11 -6.74
C VAL A 140 4.09 11.62 -5.32
N LYS A 141 4.99 12.01 -4.42
CA LYS A 141 4.95 11.64 -3.01
C LYS A 141 3.88 12.45 -2.25
N ASP A 142 3.90 13.76 -2.44
CA ASP A 142 2.98 14.72 -1.80
C ASP A 142 1.64 14.87 -2.50
N LEU A 143 0.91 13.75 -2.64
CA LEU A 143 -0.39 13.77 -3.29
C LEU A 143 -1.43 12.90 -2.59
N ASN A 144 -2.55 13.52 -2.23
CA ASN A 144 -3.78 12.83 -1.89
C ASN A 144 -4.51 12.45 -3.17
N MET A 145 -5.01 11.22 -3.23
CA MET A 145 -5.71 10.69 -4.40
C MET A 145 -7.04 10.09 -4.01
N ASN A 146 -8.06 10.39 -4.81
CA ASN A 146 -9.40 9.84 -4.72
C ASN A 146 -9.60 8.79 -5.82
N PHE A 147 -10.16 7.66 -5.42
CA PHE A 147 -10.61 6.58 -6.27
C PHE A 147 -12.14 6.47 -6.21
N ARG A 148 -12.72 6.12 -7.35
CA ARG A 148 -14.13 5.80 -7.50
C ARG A 148 -14.44 4.44 -6.88
N LEU A 149 -15.58 4.36 -6.21
CA LEU A 149 -16.13 3.07 -5.81
C LEU A 149 -16.66 2.34 -7.04
N ARG A 150 -16.03 1.21 -7.41
CA ARG A 150 -16.41 0.44 -8.60
C ARG A 150 -17.60 -0.49 -8.41
N TRP A 151 -17.85 -0.93 -7.18
CA TRP A 151 -18.91 -1.88 -6.86
C TRP A 151 -19.68 -1.42 -5.62
N GLY A 152 -21.00 -1.60 -5.65
CA GLY A 152 -21.91 -1.18 -4.58
C GLY A 152 -22.11 0.34 -4.50
N LYS A 153 -22.87 0.77 -3.51
CA LYS A 153 -23.10 2.19 -3.18
C LYS A 153 -22.43 2.55 -1.87
N LYS A 154 -21.96 3.79 -1.71
CA LYS A 154 -21.32 4.27 -0.46
C LYS A 154 -22.15 3.97 0.80
N SER A 155 -23.48 4.08 0.71
CA SER A 155 -24.42 3.75 1.79
C SER A 155 -24.37 2.29 2.25
N GLU A 156 -24.08 1.35 1.35
CA GLU A 156 -24.04 -0.10 1.64
C GLU A 156 -22.82 -0.48 2.50
N TYR A 157 -21.75 0.32 2.44
CA TYR A 157 -20.53 0.13 3.25
C TYR A 157 -20.60 0.84 4.60
N LEU A 158 -21.49 1.81 4.75
CA LEU A 158 -21.73 2.56 5.98
C LEU A 158 -22.75 1.89 6.90
N THR A 159 -23.49 0.92 6.38
CA THR A 159 -24.46 0.16 7.19
C THR A 159 -23.69 -0.95 7.91
N PRO A 160 -23.68 -0.99 9.26
CA PRO A 160 -23.05 -2.09 9.98
C PRO A 160 -23.71 -3.39 9.53
N ARG A 161 -22.95 -4.29 8.90
CA ARG A 161 -23.41 -5.66 8.77
C ARG A 161 -23.33 -6.25 10.18
N LEU A 162 -24.48 -6.33 10.84
CA LEU A 162 -24.66 -7.18 12.02
C LEU A 162 -24.32 -8.61 11.54
N PHE A 163 -23.11 -9.05 11.88
CA PHE A 163 -22.74 -10.46 11.89
C PHE A 163 -22.80 -10.92 13.33
#